data_AF-A0AAE4RBY6-F1
#
_entry.id   AF-A0AAE4RBY6-F1
#
_cell.length_a   1.000
_cell.length_b   1.000
_cell.length_c   1.000
_cell.angle_alpha   90.00
_cell.angle_beta   90.00
_cell.angle_gamma   90.00
#
_symmetry.space_group_name_H-M   'P 1'
#
loop_
_entity.id
_entity.type
_entity.pdbx_description
1 polymer ?
#
loop_
_entity_poly.entity_id
_entity_poly.type
_entity_poly.pdbx_seq_one_letter_code
_entity_poly.pdbx_strand_id
1 'polypeptide(L)'
;MSAVITPPSVPATPPAGPLHRRFAWHLRHNPKRELWLAWWTLVVFYNIFFPMFFIVAQVQPPPQPTWDLATQAHWFSERHLGIPFGFGVIFAISGMIAINNALIAYSMRRMSVSPAFGYSYLIIYSLSAVPGMLLLNIALIVGTLRPERDPEALGWLYDFAFLSFDGTMGVFLIGSLIWMVAILLDRNRVFPKWFGYLNLCNALTEVVVAPCWIFRRGILAWNGQIAWWLDMVVFGIYQVTFIVMLFQMIRREDFGTGPLPDRPRKEAATR
;
A
#
# COMPACT_ATOMS: atom_id res chain seq x y z
N MET A 1 24.07 -37.19 -26.09
CA MET A 1 24.19 -37.24 -24.62
C MET A 1 23.04 -36.43 -24.03
N SER A 2 21.94 -37.10 -23.66
CA SER A 2 20.77 -36.45 -23.07
C SER A 2 21.07 -36.12 -21.61
N ALA A 3 20.99 -34.84 -21.25
CA ALA A 3 21.03 -34.41 -19.87
C ALA A 3 19.77 -34.92 -19.17
N VAL A 4 19.95 -35.92 -18.30
CA VAL A 4 18.92 -36.40 -17.39
C VAL A 4 18.62 -35.27 -16.41
N ILE A 5 17.46 -34.64 -16.56
CA ILE A 5 16.92 -33.69 -15.59
C ILE A 5 16.50 -34.51 -14.37
N THR A 6 17.31 -34.46 -13.31
CA THR A 6 16.96 -35.01 -11.99
C THR A 6 15.65 -34.38 -11.51
N PRO A 7 14.67 -35.17 -11.04
CA PRO A 7 13.43 -34.63 -10.50
C PRO A 7 13.71 -33.80 -9.23
N PRO A 8 12.90 -32.77 -8.94
CA PRO A 8 13.07 -31.95 -7.75
C PRO A 8 12.99 -32.84 -6.51
N SER A 9 14.03 -32.78 -5.69
CA SER A 9 14.13 -33.48 -4.42
C SER A 9 12.91 -33.20 -3.56
N VAL A 10 12.26 -34.26 -3.08
CA VAL A 10 11.22 -34.23 -2.03
C VAL A 10 11.66 -33.26 -0.93
N PRO A 11 10.80 -32.32 -0.47
CA PRO A 11 11.19 -31.41 0.59
C PRO A 11 11.50 -32.25 1.83
N ALA A 12 12.75 -32.14 2.32
CA ALA A 12 13.22 -32.83 3.51
C ALA A 12 12.20 -32.63 4.66
N THR A 13 11.95 -33.68 5.44
CA THR A 13 11.01 -33.62 6.55
C THR A 13 11.46 -32.57 7.58
N PRO A 14 10.56 -31.74 8.14
CA PRO A 14 10.92 -30.77 9.17
C PRO A 14 11.53 -31.48 10.39
N PRO A 15 12.64 -30.98 10.95
CA PRO A 15 13.31 -31.63 12.08
C PRO A 15 12.37 -31.73 13.28
N ALA A 16 12.30 -32.91 13.89
CA ALA A 16 11.65 -33.09 15.19
C ALA A 16 12.46 -32.34 16.26
N GLY A 17 11.86 -31.38 16.94
CA GLY A 17 12.55 -30.53 17.90
C GLY A 17 11.75 -29.31 18.35
N PRO A 18 12.34 -28.43 19.18
CA PRO A 18 11.69 -27.24 19.74
C PRO A 18 11.11 -26.32 18.67
N LEU A 19 10.03 -25.60 19.01
CA LEU A 19 9.30 -24.71 18.10
C LEU A 19 10.21 -23.72 17.34
N HIS A 20 11.23 -23.15 17.99
CA HIS A 20 12.18 -22.22 17.35
C HIS A 20 13.02 -22.89 16.24
N ARG A 21 13.37 -24.16 16.39
CA ARG A 21 14.20 -24.93 15.43
C ARG A 21 13.37 -25.34 14.20
N ARG A 22 12.10 -25.68 14.42
CA ARG A 22 11.10 -25.89 13.34
C ARG A 22 10.80 -24.60 12.61
N PHE A 23 10.63 -23.49 13.32
CA PHE A 23 10.38 -22.18 12.73
C PHE A 23 11.58 -21.72 11.88
N ALA A 24 12.80 -21.83 12.38
CA ALA A 24 14.03 -21.52 11.64
C ALA A 24 14.22 -22.44 10.41
N TRP A 25 13.86 -23.72 10.52
CA TRP A 25 13.91 -24.65 9.40
C TRP A 25 12.87 -24.31 8.32
N HIS A 26 11.63 -24.00 8.70
CA HIS A 26 10.60 -23.52 7.77
C HIS A 26 10.96 -22.17 7.14
N LEU A 27 11.62 -21.26 7.87
CA LEU A 27 12.14 -20.02 7.30
C LEU A 27 13.18 -20.29 6.19
N ARG A 28 14.02 -21.31 6.36
CA ARG A 28 15.09 -21.65 5.41
C ARG A 28 14.63 -22.53 4.24
N HIS A 29 13.72 -23.48 4.47
CA HIS A 29 13.40 -24.54 3.50
C HIS A 29 11.99 -24.44 2.89
N ASN A 30 11.17 -23.49 3.33
CA ASN A 30 9.88 -23.27 2.67
C ASN A 30 10.12 -22.59 1.31
N PRO A 31 9.71 -23.20 0.18
CA PRO A 31 9.89 -22.59 -1.14
C PRO A 31 9.18 -21.23 -1.24
N LYS A 32 8.19 -20.96 -0.38
CA LYS A 32 7.42 -19.71 -0.30
C LYS A 32 8.03 -18.64 0.60
N ARG A 33 9.22 -18.86 1.17
CA ARG A 33 9.84 -17.95 2.16
C ARG A 33 9.95 -16.50 1.67
N GLU A 34 10.25 -16.31 0.39
CA GLU A 34 10.45 -14.98 -0.22
C GLU A 34 9.12 -14.22 -0.32
N LEU A 35 8.04 -14.93 -0.69
CA LEU A 35 6.69 -14.38 -0.71
C LEU A 35 6.18 -14.07 0.70
N TRP A 36 6.48 -14.94 1.67
CA TRP A 36 6.16 -14.70 3.09
C TRP A 36 6.93 -13.51 3.67
N LEU A 37 8.20 -13.35 3.32
CA LEU A 37 8.99 -12.19 3.71
C LEU A 37 8.39 -10.91 3.13
N ALA A 38 8.05 -10.91 1.84
CA ALA A 38 7.40 -9.76 1.21
C ALA A 38 6.05 -9.41 1.87
N TRP A 39 5.25 -10.42 2.22
CA TRP A 39 3.99 -10.21 2.92
C TRP A 39 4.18 -9.71 4.37
N TRP A 40 5.19 -10.19 5.10
CA TRP A 40 5.50 -9.67 6.43
C TRP A 40 6.01 -8.23 6.36
N THR A 41 6.84 -7.89 5.37
CA THR A 41 7.27 -6.52 5.10
C THR A 41 6.07 -5.60 4.86
N LEU A 42 5.08 -6.05 4.09
CA LEU A 42 3.82 -5.34 3.87
C LEU A 42 3.09 -5.06 5.19
N VAL A 43 2.92 -6.09 6.02
CA VAL A 43 2.23 -5.96 7.32
C VAL A 43 2.98 -5.02 8.25
N VAL A 44 4.30 -5.18 8.38
CA VAL A 44 5.14 -4.32 9.22
C VAL A 44 5.10 -2.87 8.72
N PHE A 45 5.20 -2.65 7.42
CA PHE A 45 5.14 -1.32 6.83
C PHE A 45 3.84 -0.60 7.23
N TYR A 46 2.66 -1.19 7.00
CA TYR A 46 1.41 -0.54 7.36
C TYR A 46 1.23 -0.36 8.88
N ASN A 47 1.66 -1.34 9.69
CA ASN A 47 1.58 -1.23 11.15
C ASN A 47 2.49 -0.15 11.74
N ILE A 48 3.56 0.25 11.03
CA ILE A 48 4.41 1.39 11.43
C ILE A 48 3.90 2.68 10.79
N PHE A 49 3.55 2.65 9.51
CA PHE A 49 3.12 3.80 8.74
C PHE A 49 1.91 4.50 9.37
N PHE A 50 0.83 3.76 9.68
CA PHE A 50 -0.39 4.36 10.21
C PHE A 50 -0.16 5.05 11.57
N PRO A 51 0.44 4.43 12.61
CA PRO A 51 0.73 5.12 13.85
C PRO A 51 1.66 6.32 13.67
N MET A 52 2.69 6.22 12.82
CA MET A 52 3.61 7.33 12.60
C MET A 52 2.92 8.51 11.90
N PHE A 53 2.01 8.25 10.97
CA PHE A 53 1.31 9.28 10.20
C PHE A 53 0.17 9.93 11.01
N PHE A 54 -0.62 9.13 11.75
CA PHE A 54 -1.81 9.60 12.49
C PHE A 54 -1.51 10.02 13.93
N ILE A 55 -0.71 9.25 14.67
CA ILE A 55 -0.53 9.45 16.12
C ILE A 55 0.67 10.34 16.39
N VAL A 56 1.78 10.10 15.70
CA VAL A 56 3.06 10.79 15.95
C VAL A 56 3.15 12.10 15.17
N ALA A 57 2.99 12.06 13.84
CA ALA A 57 3.05 13.25 13.01
C ALA A 57 1.79 14.12 13.15
N GLN A 58 0.64 13.51 13.48
CA GLN A 58 -0.65 14.19 13.66
C GLN A 58 -1.00 15.11 12.49
N VAL A 59 -0.66 14.64 11.28
CA VAL A 59 -0.94 15.32 10.02
C VAL A 59 -2.33 14.97 9.49
N GLN A 60 -2.91 13.89 10.02
CA GLN A 60 -4.23 13.39 9.66
C GLN A 60 -5.19 13.39 10.86
N PRO A 61 -6.44 13.86 10.72
CA PRO A 61 -7.07 14.39 9.50
C PRO A 61 -6.40 15.69 9.02
N PRO A 62 -6.46 15.99 7.70
CA PRO A 62 -5.68 17.08 7.15
C PRO A 62 -6.19 18.42 7.68
N PRO A 63 -5.28 19.35 7.99
CA PRO A 63 -5.61 20.67 8.53
C PRO A 63 -6.38 21.51 7.50
N GLN A 64 -7.06 22.58 7.91
CA GLN A 64 -7.99 23.25 6.99
C GLN A 64 -7.24 24.09 5.93
N PRO A 65 -7.67 24.06 4.65
CA PRO A 65 -7.07 24.86 3.58
C PRO A 65 -7.29 26.38 3.73
N THR A 66 -8.21 26.80 4.61
CA THR A 66 -8.59 28.20 4.77
C THR A 66 -8.03 28.86 6.03
N TRP A 67 -7.13 28.19 6.73
CA TRP A 67 -6.43 28.79 7.86
C TRP A 67 -5.56 29.96 7.39
N ASP A 68 -5.50 31.00 8.22
CA ASP A 68 -4.59 32.12 8.01
C ASP A 68 -3.14 31.71 8.28
N LEU A 69 -2.20 32.49 7.75
CA LEU A 69 -0.77 32.17 7.82
C LEU A 69 -0.27 32.03 9.27
N ALA A 70 -0.81 32.80 10.21
CA ALA A 70 -0.43 32.70 11.62
C ALA A 70 -0.85 31.35 12.22
N THR A 71 -2.07 30.89 11.92
CA THR A 71 -2.55 29.57 12.35
C THR A 71 -1.76 28.44 11.69
N GLN A 72 -1.41 28.57 10.41
CA GLN A 72 -0.57 27.58 9.72
C GLN A 72 0.83 27.48 10.34
N ALA A 73 1.47 28.61 10.63
CA ALA A 73 2.77 28.64 11.30
C ALA A 73 2.70 28.04 12.72
N HIS A 74 1.63 28.33 13.47
CA HIS A 74 1.39 27.73 14.77
C HIS A 74 1.20 26.21 14.68
N TRP A 75 0.50 25.72 13.65
CA TRP A 75 0.33 24.28 13.45
C TRP A 75 1.67 23.55 13.24
N PHE A 76 2.60 24.16 12.50
CA PHE A 76 3.96 23.66 12.34
C PHE A 76 4.75 23.70 13.66
N SER A 77 4.61 24.77 14.45
CA SER A 77 5.35 24.91 15.72
C SER A 77 4.88 23.91 16.77
N GLU A 78 3.59 23.61 16.87
CA GLU A 78 3.06 22.56 17.75
C GLU A 78 3.64 21.18 17.41
N ARG A 79 3.89 20.93 16.12
CA ARG A 79 4.33 19.63 15.59
C ARG A 79 5.83 19.55 15.29
N HIS A 80 6.62 20.47 15.84
CA HIS A 80 8.06 20.57 15.60
C HIS A 80 8.86 19.29 15.91
N LEU A 81 8.37 18.42 16.82
CA LEU A 81 8.96 17.09 17.07
C LEU A 81 8.23 15.98 16.33
N GLY A 82 6.90 16.05 16.27
CA GLY A 82 6.04 14.99 15.75
C GLY A 82 6.25 14.75 14.25
N ILE A 83 6.24 15.83 13.45
CA ILE A 83 6.41 15.74 11.99
C ILE A 83 7.80 15.21 11.64
N PRO A 84 8.93 15.79 12.10
CA PRO A 84 10.25 15.27 11.76
C PRO A 84 10.48 13.82 12.19
N PHE A 85 10.02 13.44 13.39
CA PHE A 85 10.18 12.07 13.88
C PHE A 85 9.30 11.07 13.11
N GLY A 86 8.00 11.36 13.00
CA GLY A 86 7.05 10.48 12.30
C GLY A 86 7.41 10.31 10.83
N PHE A 87 7.69 11.42 10.13
CA PHE A 87 8.09 11.36 8.73
C PHE A 87 9.51 10.86 8.50
N GLY A 88 10.44 11.09 9.43
CA GLY A 88 11.77 10.48 9.38
C GLY A 88 11.71 8.95 9.42
N VAL A 89 10.84 8.39 10.27
CA VAL A 89 10.57 6.94 10.29
C VAL A 89 9.92 6.47 8.99
N ILE A 90 8.89 7.19 8.50
CA ILE A 90 8.24 6.88 7.22
C ILE A 90 9.24 6.89 6.06
N PHE A 91 10.18 7.83 6.05
CA PHE A 91 11.24 7.92 5.05
C PHE A 91 12.17 6.71 5.12
N ALA A 92 12.57 6.30 6.32
CA ALA A 92 13.43 5.13 6.53
C ALA A 92 12.77 3.82 6.08
N ILE A 93 11.46 3.67 6.25
CA ILE A 93 10.72 2.47 5.83
C ILE A 93 10.18 2.56 4.39
N SER A 94 10.30 3.70 3.71
CA SER A 94 9.73 3.91 2.37
C SER A 94 10.19 2.87 1.33
N GLY A 95 11.44 2.38 1.45
CA GLY A 95 11.96 1.32 0.58
C GLY A 95 11.19 0.00 0.67
N MET A 96 10.46 -0.25 1.76
CA MET A 96 9.60 -1.42 1.90
C MET A 96 8.43 -1.41 0.90
N ILE A 97 8.01 -0.23 0.41
CA ILE A 97 6.94 -0.09 -0.58
C ILE A 97 7.30 -0.80 -1.89
N ALA A 98 8.57 -0.78 -2.30
CA ALA A 98 9.01 -1.48 -3.51
C ALA A 98 8.78 -3.00 -3.42
N ILE A 99 9.01 -3.58 -2.24
CA ILE A 99 8.79 -5.00 -1.97
C ILE A 99 7.29 -5.32 -2.03
N ASN A 100 6.45 -4.42 -1.52
CA ASN A 100 4.98 -4.55 -1.55
C ASN A 100 4.46 -4.54 -3.00
N ASN A 101 4.92 -3.57 -3.80
CA ASN A 101 4.55 -3.45 -5.21
C ASN A 101 5.03 -4.66 -6.02
N ALA A 102 6.22 -5.18 -5.72
CA ALA A 102 6.76 -6.39 -6.35
C ALA A 102 5.91 -7.64 -6.04
N LEU A 103 5.40 -7.78 -4.81
CA LEU A 103 4.51 -8.89 -4.45
C LEU A 103 3.19 -8.85 -5.23
N ILE A 104 2.62 -7.66 -5.40
CA ILE A 104 1.39 -7.48 -6.18
C ILE A 104 1.66 -7.75 -7.67
N ALA A 105 2.77 -7.24 -8.21
CA ALA A 105 3.16 -7.51 -9.60
C ALA A 105 3.44 -9.00 -9.85
N TYR A 106 4.02 -9.70 -8.87
CA TYR A 106 4.15 -11.16 -8.91
C TYR A 106 2.77 -11.82 -8.99
N SER A 107 1.81 -11.37 -8.20
CA SER A 107 0.44 -11.91 -8.27
C SER A 107 -0.21 -11.72 -9.64
N MET A 108 0.06 -10.60 -10.33
CA MET A 108 -0.40 -10.35 -11.70
C MET A 108 0.30 -11.25 -12.72
N ARG A 109 1.59 -11.55 -12.53
CA ARG A 109 2.33 -12.48 -13.40
C ARG A 109 1.78 -13.91 -13.34
N ARG A 110 1.14 -14.28 -12.23
CA ARG A 110 0.48 -15.59 -12.05
C ARG A 110 -0.89 -15.66 -12.73
N MET A 111 -1.49 -14.52 -13.04
CA MET A 111 -2.75 -14.44 -13.77
C MET A 111 -2.54 -14.81 -15.24
N SER A 112 -3.62 -15.16 -15.94
CA SER A 112 -3.59 -15.47 -17.38
C SER A 112 -3.45 -14.22 -18.28
N VAL A 113 -2.97 -13.10 -17.73
CA VAL A 113 -2.90 -11.80 -18.41
C VAL A 113 -1.48 -11.53 -18.90
N SER A 114 -1.33 -10.56 -19.82
CA SER A 114 -0.02 -10.15 -20.30
C SER A 114 0.85 -9.61 -19.15
N PRO A 115 2.16 -9.92 -19.11
CA PRO A 115 3.11 -9.32 -18.17
C PRO A 115 3.12 -7.79 -18.19
N ALA A 116 2.64 -7.17 -19.27
CA ALA A 116 2.46 -5.73 -19.38
C ALA A 116 1.66 -5.15 -18.20
N PHE A 117 0.60 -5.83 -17.73
CA PHE A 117 -0.18 -5.35 -16.58
C PHE A 117 0.67 -5.24 -15.30
N GLY A 118 1.52 -6.24 -15.04
CA GLY A 118 2.43 -6.24 -13.89
C GLY A 118 3.47 -5.13 -13.97
N TYR A 119 4.07 -4.91 -15.14
CA TYR A 119 5.04 -3.82 -15.33
C TYR A 119 4.38 -2.43 -15.27
N SER A 120 3.23 -2.26 -15.89
CA SER A 120 2.46 -1.01 -15.81
C SER A 120 2.09 -0.67 -14.38
N TYR A 121 1.63 -1.66 -13.60
CA TYR A 121 1.35 -1.46 -12.17
C TYR A 121 2.60 -1.04 -11.39
N LEU A 122 3.73 -1.73 -11.58
CA LEU A 122 5.00 -1.38 -10.91
C LEU A 122 5.44 0.04 -11.21
N ILE A 123 5.42 0.45 -12.48
CA ILE A 123 5.86 1.78 -12.90
C ILE A 123 4.95 2.85 -12.30
N ILE A 124 3.63 2.68 -12.41
CA ILE A 124 2.65 3.66 -11.92
C ILE A 124 2.74 3.82 -10.41
N TYR A 125 2.79 2.73 -9.64
CA TYR A 125 2.85 2.80 -8.17
C TYR A 125 4.22 3.22 -7.64
N SER A 126 5.30 2.96 -8.38
CA SER A 126 6.62 3.49 -8.02
C SER A 126 6.71 4.99 -8.29
N LEU A 127 6.08 5.45 -9.38
CA LEU A 127 6.00 6.87 -9.71
C LEU A 127 5.09 7.62 -8.74
N SER A 128 3.95 7.06 -8.33
CA SER A 128 2.99 7.73 -7.43
C SER A 128 3.53 7.96 -6.03
N ALA A 129 4.46 7.13 -5.56
CA ALA A 129 5.09 7.29 -4.25
C ALA A 129 5.85 8.63 -4.12
N VAL A 130 6.38 9.16 -5.24
CA VAL A 130 7.16 10.40 -5.25
C VAL A 130 6.28 11.62 -4.97
N PRO A 131 5.27 11.96 -5.80
CA PRO A 131 4.41 13.10 -5.51
C PRO A 131 3.51 12.87 -4.29
N GLY A 132 3.15 11.62 -3.98
CA GLY A 132 2.15 11.35 -2.94
C GLY A 132 2.79 11.49 -1.57
N MET A 133 3.79 10.65 -1.31
CA MET A 133 4.35 10.52 0.03
C MET A 133 5.62 11.35 0.21
N LEU A 134 6.55 11.31 -0.75
CA LEU A 134 7.87 11.92 -0.56
C LEU A 134 7.82 13.45 -0.62
N LEU A 135 7.07 14.04 -1.54
CA LEU A 135 6.93 15.50 -1.61
C LEU A 135 6.22 16.06 -0.36
N LEU A 136 5.14 15.44 0.10
CA LEU A 136 4.48 15.77 1.37
C LEU A 136 5.48 15.72 2.53
N ASN A 137 6.22 14.61 2.65
CA ASN A 137 7.19 14.37 3.73
C ASN A 137 8.28 15.45 3.74
N ILE A 138 8.88 15.73 2.58
CA ILE A 138 9.93 16.76 2.45
C ILE A 138 9.38 18.15 2.78
N ALA A 139 8.23 18.52 2.23
CA ALA A 139 7.64 19.83 2.43
C ALA A 139 7.29 20.09 3.91
N LEU A 140 6.70 19.10 4.60
CA LEU A 140 6.34 19.24 6.01
C LEU A 140 7.56 19.22 6.94
N ILE A 141 8.58 18.40 6.65
CA ILE A 141 9.85 18.43 7.40
C ILE A 141 10.56 19.77 7.22
N VAL A 142 10.62 20.31 6.00
CA VAL A 142 11.25 21.61 5.75
C VAL A 142 10.49 22.72 6.46
N GLY A 143 9.15 22.71 6.42
CA GLY A 143 8.32 23.68 7.13
C GLY A 143 8.47 23.63 8.65
N THR A 144 8.67 22.45 9.23
CA THR A 144 8.86 22.29 10.68
C THR A 144 10.29 22.58 11.16
N LEU A 145 11.31 22.21 10.40
CA LEU A 145 12.72 22.40 10.79
C LEU A 145 13.25 23.79 10.45
N ARG A 146 12.51 24.61 9.71
CA ARG A 146 12.86 26.00 9.40
C ARG A 146 11.74 26.99 9.76
N PRO A 147 11.31 27.04 11.04
CA PRO A 147 10.21 27.90 11.46
C PRO A 147 10.53 29.40 11.33
N GLU A 148 11.81 29.78 11.27
CA GLU A 148 12.28 31.15 11.06
C GLU A 148 12.05 31.72 9.65
N ARG A 149 11.47 30.95 8.73
CA ARG A 149 11.14 31.42 7.37
C ARG A 149 9.89 32.31 7.37
N ASP A 150 9.80 33.14 6.34
CA ASP A 150 8.65 34.02 6.12
C ASP A 150 7.32 33.23 6.14
N PRO A 151 6.28 33.67 6.88
CA PRO A 151 5.02 32.95 6.97
C PRO A 151 4.37 32.65 5.62
N GLU A 152 4.56 33.50 4.61
CA GLU A 152 4.07 33.24 3.26
C GLU A 152 4.73 31.98 2.65
N ALA A 153 6.03 31.78 2.85
CA ALA A 153 6.74 30.59 2.39
C ALA A 153 6.28 29.32 3.13
N LEU A 154 5.97 29.42 4.42
CA LEU A 154 5.38 28.32 5.19
C LEU A 154 3.99 27.95 4.68
N GLY A 155 3.17 28.95 4.33
CA GLY A 155 1.85 28.70 3.74
C GLY A 155 1.91 28.05 2.36
N TRP A 156 2.87 28.45 1.53
CA TRP A 156 3.12 27.76 0.27
C TRP A 156 3.57 26.30 0.46
N LEU A 157 4.44 26.02 1.44
CA LEU A 157 4.86 24.66 1.77
C LEU A 157 3.69 23.82 2.29
N TYR A 158 2.83 24.41 3.12
CA TYR A 158 1.61 23.79 3.62
C TYR A 158 0.68 23.37 2.47
N ASP A 159 0.29 24.32 1.61
CA ASP A 159 -0.61 24.04 0.48
C ASP A 159 0.02 23.03 -0.50
N PHE A 160 1.31 23.18 -0.79
CA PHE A 160 2.04 22.27 -1.66
C PHE A 160 2.06 20.84 -1.10
N ALA A 161 2.29 20.68 0.21
CA ALA A 161 2.39 19.36 0.82
C ALA A 161 1.06 18.60 0.71
N PHE A 162 -0.05 19.23 1.10
CA PHE A 162 -1.38 18.60 1.08
C PHE A 162 -1.92 18.41 -0.34
N LEU A 163 -1.79 19.40 -1.23
CA LEU A 163 -2.19 19.25 -2.64
C LEU A 163 -1.37 18.18 -3.37
N SER A 164 -0.09 18.04 -3.05
CA SER A 164 0.74 16.99 -3.64
C SER A 164 0.25 15.61 -3.21
N PHE A 165 -0.08 15.42 -1.93
CA PHE A 165 -0.63 14.17 -1.42
C PHE A 165 -1.97 13.84 -2.10
N ASP A 166 -2.93 14.77 -2.07
CA ASP A 166 -4.26 14.55 -2.66
C ASP A 166 -4.24 14.47 -4.18
N GLY A 167 -3.30 15.15 -4.84
CA GLY A 167 -3.14 15.09 -6.30
C GLY A 167 -2.72 13.73 -6.82
N THR A 168 -2.06 12.92 -5.99
CA THR A 168 -1.64 11.57 -6.42
C THR A 168 -2.74 10.54 -6.51
N MET A 169 -3.90 10.84 -5.96
CA MET A 169 -5.12 10.02 -6.06
C MET A 169 -5.46 9.67 -7.52
N GLY A 170 -5.22 10.58 -8.47
CA GLY A 170 -5.43 10.31 -9.90
C GLY A 170 -4.51 9.21 -10.47
N VAL A 171 -3.28 9.09 -9.95
CA VAL A 171 -2.35 8.03 -10.35
C VAL A 171 -2.75 6.69 -9.71
N PHE A 172 -3.20 6.72 -8.46
CA PHE A 172 -3.74 5.55 -7.77
C PHE A 172 -5.01 5.01 -8.44
N LEU A 173 -5.89 5.88 -8.94
CA LEU A 173 -7.05 5.52 -9.74
C LEU A 173 -6.65 4.64 -10.93
N ILE A 174 -5.70 5.10 -11.74
CA ILE A 174 -5.25 4.35 -12.92
C ILE A 174 -4.65 3.01 -12.50
N GLY A 175 -3.84 3.01 -11.44
CA GLY A 175 -3.25 1.80 -10.87
C GLY A 175 -4.29 0.78 -10.41
N SER A 176 -5.34 1.22 -9.72
CA SER A 176 -6.46 0.39 -9.26
C SER A 176 -7.29 -0.15 -10.41
N LEU A 177 -7.50 0.64 -11.48
CA LEU A 177 -8.18 0.17 -12.70
C LEU A 177 -7.35 -0.89 -13.44
N ILE A 178 -6.02 -0.73 -13.53
CA ILE A 178 -5.13 -1.74 -14.13
C ILE A 178 -5.24 -3.05 -13.36
N TRP A 179 -5.23 -3.00 -12.02
CA TRP A 179 -5.37 -4.20 -11.21
C TRP A 179 -6.75 -4.84 -11.34
N MET A 180 -7.81 -4.02 -11.33
CA MET A 180 -9.18 -4.48 -11.60
C MET A 180 -9.27 -5.24 -12.92
N VAL A 181 -8.80 -4.64 -14.02
CA VAL A 181 -8.86 -5.26 -15.36
C VAL A 181 -8.07 -6.56 -15.38
N ALA A 182 -6.89 -6.59 -14.75
CA ALA A 182 -6.09 -7.81 -14.64
C ALA A 182 -6.88 -8.93 -13.93
N ILE A 183 -7.58 -8.63 -12.82
CA ILE A 183 -8.40 -9.60 -12.08
C ILE A 183 -9.61 -10.07 -12.89
N LEU A 184 -10.28 -9.17 -13.62
CA LEU A 184 -11.48 -9.52 -14.40
C LEU A 184 -11.16 -10.37 -15.63
N LEU A 185 -10.01 -10.13 -16.26
CA LEU A 185 -9.52 -10.91 -17.40
C LEU A 185 -8.87 -12.24 -17.00
N ASP A 186 -8.51 -12.39 -15.72
CA ASP A 186 -7.85 -13.59 -15.23
C ASP A 186 -8.75 -14.84 -15.33
N ARG A 187 -8.25 -15.84 -16.06
CA ARG A 187 -8.83 -17.18 -16.17
C ARG A 187 -8.22 -18.17 -15.16
N ASN A 188 -7.05 -17.86 -14.60
CA ASN A 188 -6.37 -18.70 -13.60
C ASN A 188 -7.00 -18.60 -12.20
N ARG A 189 -7.95 -17.69 -12.01
CA ARG A 189 -8.71 -17.46 -10.77
C ARG A 189 -7.78 -17.22 -9.57
N VAL A 190 -6.70 -16.47 -9.79
CA VAL A 190 -5.73 -16.08 -8.76
C VAL A 190 -6.42 -15.29 -7.65
N PHE A 191 -7.28 -14.35 -8.05
CA PHE A 191 -8.17 -13.62 -7.15
C PHE A 191 -9.64 -13.80 -7.54
N PRO A 192 -10.55 -13.71 -6.56
CA PRO A 192 -11.98 -13.76 -6.86
C PRO A 192 -12.43 -12.48 -7.58
N LYS A 193 -13.39 -12.59 -8.50
CA LYS A 193 -13.90 -11.45 -9.29
C LYS A 193 -14.44 -10.30 -8.44
N TRP A 194 -14.99 -10.59 -7.27
CA TRP A 194 -15.47 -9.56 -6.34
C TRP A 194 -14.35 -8.62 -5.86
N PHE A 195 -13.12 -9.11 -5.78
CA PHE A 195 -11.97 -8.27 -5.43
C PHE A 195 -11.65 -7.26 -6.54
N GLY A 196 -11.93 -7.61 -7.80
CA GLY A 196 -11.92 -6.67 -8.91
C GLY A 196 -12.95 -5.55 -8.73
N TYR A 197 -14.18 -5.88 -8.30
CA TYR A 197 -15.19 -4.85 -8.00
C TYR A 197 -14.80 -3.97 -6.80
N LEU A 198 -14.08 -4.49 -5.81
CA LEU A 198 -13.55 -3.67 -4.73
C LEU A 198 -12.49 -2.67 -5.23
N ASN A 199 -11.66 -3.06 -6.20
CA ASN A 199 -10.74 -2.12 -6.89
C ASN A 199 -11.51 -1.03 -7.65
N LEU A 200 -12.66 -1.36 -8.23
CA LEU A 200 -13.54 -0.36 -8.83
C LEU A 200 -14.11 0.59 -7.78
N CYS A 201 -14.57 0.09 -6.63
CA CYS A 201 -15.01 0.94 -5.53
C CYS A 201 -13.91 1.88 -5.06
N ASN A 202 -12.67 1.40 -4.90
CA ASN A 202 -11.52 2.25 -4.60
C ASN A 202 -11.29 3.28 -5.70
N ALA A 203 -11.28 2.90 -6.98
CA ALA A 203 -11.09 3.84 -8.07
C ALA A 203 -12.17 4.92 -8.12
N LEU A 204 -13.42 4.59 -7.75
CA LEU A 204 -14.52 5.55 -7.68
C LEU A 204 -14.35 6.55 -6.52
N THR A 205 -13.79 6.14 -5.38
CA THR A 205 -13.52 7.10 -4.29
C THR A 205 -12.48 8.12 -4.69
N GLU A 206 -11.44 7.72 -5.43
CA GLU A 206 -10.44 8.65 -5.98
C GLU A 206 -11.10 9.73 -6.86
N VAL A 207 -12.10 9.36 -7.69
CA VAL A 207 -12.88 10.32 -8.49
C VAL A 207 -13.69 11.27 -7.62
N VAL A 208 -14.26 10.76 -6.51
CA VAL A 208 -15.03 11.57 -5.56
C VAL A 208 -14.14 12.55 -4.79
N VAL A 209 -12.87 12.18 -4.55
CA VAL A 209 -11.88 13.02 -3.86
C VAL A 209 -11.26 14.05 -4.81
N ALA A 210 -11.09 13.75 -6.09
CA ALA A 210 -10.45 14.62 -7.09
C ALA A 210 -10.92 16.11 -7.10
N PRO A 211 -12.19 16.46 -6.83
CA PRO A 211 -12.63 17.85 -6.70
C PRO A 211 -11.95 18.66 -5.58
N CYS A 212 -11.21 18.04 -4.67
CA CYS A 212 -10.46 18.74 -3.61
C CYS A 212 -9.45 19.77 -4.14
N TRP A 213 -8.95 19.59 -5.37
CA TRP A 213 -8.08 20.56 -6.05
C TRP A 213 -8.80 21.86 -6.43
N ILE A 214 -10.12 21.79 -6.61
CA ILE A 214 -10.94 22.91 -7.08
C ILE A 214 -11.62 23.58 -5.88
N PHE A 215 -12.13 22.79 -4.93
CA PHE A 215 -12.90 23.28 -3.79
C PHE A 215 -12.02 23.48 -2.56
N ARG A 216 -11.79 24.75 -2.19
CA ARG A 216 -11.11 25.11 -0.93
C ARG A 216 -12.02 25.07 0.31
N ARG A 217 -13.34 24.93 0.15
CA ARG A 217 -14.32 24.94 1.24
C ARG A 217 -15.40 23.91 1.01
N GLY A 218 -15.90 23.33 2.09
CA GLY A 218 -17.04 22.42 2.09
C GLY A 218 -16.65 20.95 2.10
N ILE A 219 -17.64 20.10 1.83
CA ILE A 219 -17.56 18.64 2.01
C ILE A 219 -16.55 17.97 1.05
N LEU A 220 -16.22 18.66 -0.05
CA LEU A 220 -15.28 18.23 -1.09
C LEU A 220 -13.89 18.86 -0.96
N ALA A 221 -13.63 19.72 0.03
CA ALA A 221 -12.27 20.18 0.32
C ALA A 221 -11.41 19.00 0.79
N TRP A 222 -10.07 19.14 0.80
CA TRP A 222 -9.20 18.04 1.23
C TRP A 222 -9.48 17.57 2.67
N ASN A 223 -9.95 18.47 3.53
CA ASN A 223 -10.37 18.18 4.92
C ASN A 223 -11.87 17.89 5.03
N GLY A 224 -12.55 17.87 3.88
CA GLY A 224 -13.98 17.72 3.76
C GLY A 224 -14.44 16.34 4.21
N GLN A 225 -15.64 16.29 4.78
CA GLN A 225 -16.11 15.08 5.44
C GLN A 225 -16.31 13.89 4.48
N ILE A 226 -16.64 14.16 3.21
CA ILE A 226 -16.74 13.09 2.20
C ILE A 226 -15.37 12.78 1.63
N ALA A 227 -14.59 13.77 1.22
CA ALA A 227 -13.27 13.54 0.63
C ALA A 227 -12.36 12.73 1.57
N TRP A 228 -12.34 13.07 2.85
CA TRP A 228 -11.47 12.39 3.81
C TRP A 228 -12.05 11.10 4.39
N TRP A 229 -13.26 11.15 4.98
CA TRP A 229 -13.76 9.98 5.74
C TRP A 229 -14.24 8.84 4.85
N LEU A 230 -14.83 9.15 3.69
CA LEU A 230 -15.22 8.10 2.74
C LEU A 230 -13.97 7.37 2.25
N ASP A 231 -12.95 8.14 1.86
CA ASP A 231 -11.69 7.59 1.36
C ASP A 231 -11.00 6.74 2.43
N MET A 232 -10.87 7.24 3.67
CA MET A 232 -10.28 6.49 4.79
C MET A 232 -10.99 5.16 5.07
N VAL A 233 -12.33 5.13 5.03
CA VAL A 233 -13.09 3.90 5.28
C VAL A 233 -12.92 2.91 4.13
N VAL A 234 -13.03 3.38 2.87
CA VAL A 234 -12.88 2.52 1.70
C VAL A 234 -11.46 2.00 1.58
N PHE A 235 -10.46 2.86 1.76
CA PHE A 235 -9.06 2.48 1.79
C PHE A 235 -8.76 1.51 2.92
N GLY A 236 -9.29 1.73 4.14
CA GLY A 236 -9.12 0.81 5.26
C GLY A 236 -9.67 -0.60 4.98
N ILE A 237 -10.88 -0.69 4.40
CA ILE A 237 -11.49 -1.96 3.99
C ILE A 237 -10.67 -2.62 2.88
N TYR A 238 -10.27 -1.83 1.87
CA TYR A 238 -9.45 -2.28 0.76
C TYR A 238 -8.10 -2.82 1.26
N GLN A 239 -7.45 -2.09 2.17
CA GLN A 239 -6.18 -2.42 2.80
C GLN A 239 -6.19 -3.79 3.48
N VAL A 240 -7.14 -3.98 4.39
CA VAL A 240 -7.29 -5.26 5.10
C VAL A 240 -7.61 -6.38 4.11
N THR A 241 -8.49 -6.10 3.14
CA THR A 241 -8.89 -7.09 2.14
C THR A 241 -7.71 -7.54 1.29
N PHE A 242 -6.90 -6.62 0.75
CA PHE A 242 -5.81 -7.01 -0.12
C PHE A 242 -4.68 -7.71 0.66
N ILE A 243 -4.38 -7.31 1.90
CA ILE A 243 -3.44 -8.07 2.77
C ILE A 243 -3.91 -9.51 2.93
N VAL A 244 -5.20 -9.71 3.20
CA VAL A 244 -5.79 -11.04 3.35
C VAL A 244 -5.77 -11.80 2.02
N MET A 245 -6.09 -11.17 0.90
CA MET A 245 -6.06 -11.80 -0.42
C MET A 245 -4.66 -12.24 -0.83
N LEU A 246 -3.63 -11.41 -0.61
CA LEU A 246 -2.24 -11.78 -0.84
C LEU A 246 -1.83 -12.95 0.06
N PHE A 247 -2.22 -12.94 1.33
CA PHE A 247 -2.01 -14.09 2.23
C PHE A 247 -2.69 -15.37 1.69
N GLN A 248 -3.91 -15.26 1.17
CA GLN A 248 -4.62 -16.40 0.58
C GLN A 248 -3.90 -16.93 -0.66
N MET A 249 -3.40 -16.04 -1.50
CA MET A 249 -2.70 -16.33 -2.74
C MET A 249 -1.37 -17.06 -2.45
N ILE A 250 -0.56 -16.55 -1.53
CA ILE A 250 0.69 -17.21 -1.10
C ILE A 250 0.41 -18.62 -0.55
N ARG A 251 -0.68 -18.81 0.20
CA ARG A 251 -1.05 -20.15 0.69
C ARG A 251 -1.41 -21.13 -0.44
N ARG A 252 -2.07 -20.66 -1.50
CA ARG A 252 -2.43 -21.48 -2.67
C ARG A 252 -1.29 -21.61 -3.68
N GLU A 253 -0.25 -20.79 -3.57
CA GLU A 253 0.85 -20.76 -4.53
C GLU A 253 1.52 -22.14 -4.68
N ASP A 254 1.81 -22.56 -5.90
CA ASP A 254 2.49 -23.84 -6.19
C ASP A 254 3.67 -23.64 -7.16
N PHE A 255 3.99 -22.39 -7.50
CA PHE A 255 5.03 -22.00 -8.46
C PHE A 255 4.84 -22.54 -9.90
N GLY A 256 3.91 -23.45 -10.16
CA GLY A 256 3.58 -23.98 -11.49
C GLY A 256 2.74 -23.03 -12.33
N THR A 257 2.87 -23.00 -13.65
CA THR A 257 2.26 -21.98 -14.54
C THR A 257 0.75 -22.08 -14.77
N GLY A 258 0.07 -23.03 -14.13
CA GLY A 258 -1.37 -23.27 -14.26
C GLY A 258 -2.25 -22.53 -13.23
N PRO A 259 -3.57 -22.81 -13.21
CA PRO A 259 -4.49 -22.28 -12.20
C PRO A 259 -4.00 -22.57 -10.78
N LEU A 260 -4.20 -21.63 -9.86
CA LEU A 260 -3.85 -21.88 -8.46
C LEU A 260 -4.73 -23.02 -7.91
N PRO A 261 -4.15 -24.01 -7.21
CA PRO A 261 -4.92 -25.10 -6.62
C PRO A 261 -5.98 -24.53 -5.66
N ASP A 262 -7.19 -25.09 -5.77
CA ASP A 262 -8.28 -24.74 -4.87
C ASP A 262 -7.87 -25.05 -3.42
N ARG A 263 -8.33 -24.21 -2.48
CA ARG A 263 -8.13 -24.53 -1.07
C ARG A 263 -8.75 -25.91 -0.79
N PRO A 264 -8.08 -26.78 -0.02
CA PRO A 264 -8.73 -27.99 0.46
C PRO A 264 -10.00 -27.54 1.16
N ARG A 265 -11.15 -27.97 0.61
CA ARG A 265 -12.46 -27.71 1.19
C ARG A 265 -12.35 -28.23 2.61
N LYS A 266 -12.51 -27.37 3.62
CA LYS A 266 -12.76 -27.86 4.98
C LYS A 266 -13.98 -28.75 4.80
N GLU A 267 -13.78 -30.07 4.85
CA GLU A 267 -14.89 -31.01 4.94
C GLU A 267 -15.77 -30.47 6.05
N ALA A 268 -16.99 -30.08 5.67
CA ALA A 268 -17.99 -29.72 6.63
C ALA A 268 -18.04 -30.90 7.59
N ALA A 269 -17.57 -30.65 8.81
CA ALA A 269 -17.60 -31.64 9.87
C ALA A 269 -19.04 -32.12 9.95
N THR A 270 -19.25 -33.31 9.43
CA THR A 270 -20.52 -34.01 9.47
C THR A 270 -20.64 -34.50 10.89
N ARG A 271 -21.23 -33.69 11.76
CA ARG A 271 -21.82 -34.10 13.03
C ARG A 271 -23.00 -33.20 13.34
#